data_AF-A0A7J4J899-F1
#
_entry.id   AF-A0A7J4J899-F1
#
_cell.length_a   1.000
_cell.length_b   1.000
_cell.length_c   1.000
_cell.angle_alpha   90.00
_cell.angle_beta   90.00
_cell.angle_gamma   90.00
#
_symmetry.space_group_name_H-M   'P 1'
#
loop_
_entity.id
_entity.type
_entity.pdbx_description
1 polymer ?
#
loop_
_entity_poly.entity_id
_entity_poly.type
_entity_poly.pdbx_seq_one_letter_code
_entity_poly.pdbx_strand_id
1 'polypeptide(L)'
;MLPNFKEGDYVLVLKIYFSLKSGDVIVFERNGKFLIKRIEQITNGKYFVAGDNRRLSKDSRHFGPITKEQIIGKVLIKIQK
;
A
#
# COMPACT_ATOMS: atom_id res chain seq x y z
N MET A 1 4.72 -7.04 -4.84
CA MET A 1 5.25 -5.67 -4.97
C MET A 1 6.72 -5.76 -5.38
N LEU A 2 6.99 -6.54 -6.44
CA LEU A 2 8.36 -6.84 -6.85
C LEU A 2 9.04 -5.58 -7.44
N PRO A 3 10.37 -5.45 -7.29
CA PRO A 3 11.27 -6.35 -6.55
C PRO A 3 11.25 -6.13 -5.03
N ASN A 4 10.68 -5.02 -4.55
CA ASN A 4 10.82 -4.56 -3.17
C ASN A 4 10.13 -5.44 -2.13
N PHE A 5 9.02 -6.10 -2.49
CA PHE A 5 8.37 -7.12 -1.66
C PHE A 5 8.04 -8.35 -2.49
N LYS A 6 8.54 -9.48 -2.01
CA LYS A 6 8.41 -10.82 -2.58
C LYS A 6 7.40 -11.65 -1.79
N GLU A 7 6.93 -12.73 -2.40
CA GLU A 7 6.18 -13.75 -1.68
C GLU A 7 7.05 -14.34 -0.58
N GLY A 8 6.49 -14.51 0.62
CA GLY A 8 7.22 -14.95 1.82
C GLY A 8 7.86 -13.83 2.65
N ASP A 9 7.87 -12.57 2.18
CA ASP A 9 8.32 -11.44 2.98
C ASP A 9 7.34 -11.17 4.13
N TYR A 10 7.87 -10.90 5.32
CA TYR A 10 7.10 -10.42 6.47
C TYR A 10 7.16 -8.90 6.56
N VAL A 11 6.06 -8.27 7.00
CA VAL A 11 5.99 -6.81 7.18
C VAL A 11 5.46 -6.44 8.55
N LEU A 12 6.10 -5.47 9.20
CA LEU A 12 5.59 -4.83 10.40
C LEU A 12 4.74 -3.62 10.00
N VAL A 13 3.49 -3.59 10.45
CA VAL A 13 2.51 -2.56 10.09
C VAL A 13 2.12 -1.75 11.33
N LEU A 14 2.27 -0.44 11.25
CA LEU A 14 1.83 0.50 12.28
C LEU A 14 0.41 0.97 11.98
N LYS A 15 -0.51 0.73 12.91
CA LYS A 15 -1.94 1.08 12.79
C LYS A 15 -2.33 2.39 13.50
N ILE A 16 -1.49 2.92 14.38
CA ILE A 16 -1.82 4.09 15.21
C ILE A 16 -0.77 5.18 15.04
N TYR A 17 -1.19 6.43 15.24
CA TYR A 17 -0.32 7.62 15.25
C TYR A 17 0.62 7.76 14.03
N PHE A 18 0.18 7.38 12.83
CA PHE A 18 0.95 7.55 11.60
C PHE A 18 0.40 8.67 10.73
N SER A 19 1.29 9.46 10.14
CA SER A 19 0.98 10.30 8.99
C SER A 19 1.22 9.51 7.70
N LEU A 20 0.34 9.72 6.71
CA LEU A 20 0.48 9.15 5.38
C LEU A 20 0.95 10.23 4.42
N LYS A 21 2.00 9.91 3.66
CA LYS A 21 2.53 10.76 2.60
C LYS A 21 2.81 9.95 1.34
N SER A 22 2.93 10.65 0.21
CA SER A 22 3.47 10.05 -1.01
C SER A 22 4.82 9.38 -0.74
N GLY A 23 5.00 8.20 -1.32
CA GLY A 23 6.16 7.33 -1.12
C GLY A 23 5.97 6.28 -0.03
N ASP A 24 5.03 6.45 0.90
CA ASP A 24 4.78 5.45 1.95
C ASP A 24 4.23 4.15 1.38
N VAL A 25 4.66 3.02 1.95
CA VAL A 25 4.08 1.71 1.66
C VAL A 25 3.01 1.42 2.71
N ILE A 26 1.84 1.01 2.26
CA ILE A 26 0.70 0.75 3.13
C ILE A 26 0.13 -0.64 2.87
N VAL A 27 -0.52 -1.18 3.90
CA VAL A 27 -1.45 -2.30 3.77
C VAL A 27 -2.86 -1.75 3.78
N PHE A 28 -3.67 -2.13 2.80
CA PHE A 28 -5.09 -1.77 2.75
C PHE A 28 -5.94 -2.98 2.36
N GLU A 29 -7.20 -2.97 2.77
CA GLU A 29 -8.18 -3.99 2.44
C GLU A 29 -8.97 -3.59 1.19
N ARG A 30 -9.17 -4.56 0.29
CA ARG A 30 -10.10 -4.44 -0.83
C ARG A 30 -10.67 -5.80 -1.20
N ASN A 31 -12.00 -5.91 -1.21
CA ASN A 31 -12.74 -7.11 -1.61
C ASN A 31 -12.33 -8.36 -0.81
N GLY A 32 -12.17 -8.23 0.51
CA GLY A 32 -11.75 -9.28 1.43
C GLY A 32 -10.27 -9.63 1.38
N LYS A 33 -9.44 -8.84 0.66
CA LYS A 33 -8.01 -9.12 0.48
C LYS A 33 -7.17 -7.96 0.99
N PHE A 34 -6.12 -8.29 1.73
CA PHE A 34 -5.09 -7.34 2.09
C PHE A 34 -4.09 -7.18 0.95
N LEU A 35 -3.85 -5.93 0.56
CA LEU A 35 -2.96 -5.55 -0.52
C LEU A 35 -1.88 -4.61 0.02
N ILE A 36 -0.65 -4.78 -0.48
CA ILE A 36 0.47 -3.89 -0.20
C ILE A 36 0.73 -3.05 -1.45
N LYS A 37 0.72 -1.73 -1.31
CA LYS A 37 1.04 -0.77 -2.39
C LYS A 37 1.72 0.47 -1.82
N ARG A 38 2.34 1.23 -2.70
CA ARG A 38 2.93 2.53 -2.39
C ARG A 38 1.92 3.63 -2.68
N ILE A 39 1.80 4.62 -1.79
CA ILE A 39 1.07 5.85 -2.06
C ILE A 39 1.88 6.64 -3.08
N GLU A 40 1.28 6.92 -4.23
CA GLU A 40 1.87 7.77 -5.26
C GLU A 40 1.44 9.22 -5.05
N GLN A 41 0.15 9.42 -4.82
CA GLN A 41 -0.42 10.76 -4.63
C GLN A 41 -1.55 10.73 -3.60
N ILE A 42 -1.71 11.84 -2.89
CA ILE A 42 -2.84 12.09 -1.99
C ILE A 42 -3.57 13.33 -2.49
N THR A 43 -4.87 13.19 -2.78
CA THR A 43 -5.70 14.29 -3.29
C THR A 43 -7.05 14.24 -2.58
N ASN A 44 -7.43 15.36 -1.94
CA ASN A 44 -8.73 15.50 -1.25
C ASN A 44 -9.02 14.35 -0.28
N GLY A 45 -8.03 13.94 0.52
CA GLY A 45 -8.16 12.84 1.49
C GLY A 45 -8.26 11.44 0.90
N LYS A 46 -8.14 11.29 -0.42
CA LYS A 46 -8.08 10.00 -1.12
C LYS A 46 -6.65 9.67 -1.53
N TYR A 47 -6.34 8.39 -1.57
CA TYR A 47 -4.99 7.88 -1.78
C TYR A 47 -4.92 7.16 -3.13
N PHE A 48 -4.13 7.71 -4.05
CA PHE A 48 -3.79 7.01 -5.28
C PHE A 48 -2.59 6.11 -5.00
N VAL A 49 -2.77 4.80 -5.15
CA VAL A 49 -1.76 3.80 -4.83
C VAL A 49 -1.29 3.06 -6.07
N ALA A 50 -0.02 2.71 -6.08
CA ALA A 50 0.61 1.99 -7.17
C ALA A 50 1.52 0.88 -6.70
N GLY A 51 1.68 -0.12 -7.57
CA GLY A 51 2.67 -1.16 -7.35
C GLY A 51 4.03 -0.80 -7.92
N ASP A 52 5.09 -1.25 -7.25
CA ASP A 52 6.46 -1.02 -7.71
C ASP A 52 6.73 -1.66 -9.09
N ASN A 53 6.17 -2.85 -9.36
CA ASN A 53 6.11 -3.40 -10.71
C ASN A 53 4.88 -2.85 -11.46
N ARG A 54 5.07 -1.71 -12.14
CA ARG A 54 3.99 -0.99 -12.84
C ARG A 54 3.32 -1.81 -13.95
N ARG A 55 4.02 -2.75 -14.59
CA ARG A 55 3.47 -3.56 -15.69
C ARG A 55 2.49 -4.62 -15.20
N LEU A 56 2.77 -5.23 -14.05
CA LEU A 56 1.97 -6.34 -13.52
C LEU A 56 1.04 -5.93 -12.37
N SER A 57 1.17 -4.71 -11.86
CA SER A 57 0.39 -4.26 -10.72
C SER A 57 -1.04 -3.86 -11.10
N LYS A 58 -2.01 -4.61 -10.57
CA LYS A 58 -3.39 -4.12 -10.40
C LYS A 58 -3.43 -3.15 -9.21
N ASP A 59 -3.65 -1.88 -9.50
CA ASP A 59 -3.60 -0.75 -8.55
C ASP A 59 -4.57 0.38 -8.94
N SER A 60 -4.41 1.60 -8.38
CA SER A 60 -5.36 2.69 -8.59
C SER A 60 -5.56 3.13 -10.03
N ARG A 61 -4.63 2.81 -10.94
CA ARG A 61 -4.81 3.02 -12.38
C ARG A 61 -5.98 2.21 -12.97
N HIS A 62 -6.34 1.11 -12.32
CA HIS A 62 -7.40 0.21 -12.76
C HIS A 62 -8.66 0.34 -11.91
N PHE A 63 -8.52 0.70 -10.63
CA PHE A 63 -9.62 0.65 -9.67
C PHE A 63 -9.93 1.97 -8.95
N GLY A 64 -9.24 3.06 -9.34
CA GLY A 64 -9.36 4.38 -8.75
C GLY A 64 -8.59 4.55 -7.43
N PRO A 65 -8.64 5.74 -6.81
CA PRO A 65 -8.04 5.96 -5.50
C PRO A 65 -8.82 5.20 -4.40
N ILE A 66 -8.16 4.97 -3.26
CA ILE A 66 -8.77 4.36 -2.07
C ILE A 66 -9.02 5.42 -0.99
N THR A 67 -9.92 5.11 -0.05
CA THR A 67 -10.19 5.98 1.10
C THR A 67 -9.34 5.59 2.31
N LYS A 68 -9.31 6.45 3.33
CA LYS A 68 -8.52 6.23 4.55
C LYS A 68 -8.99 4.99 5.32
N GLU A 69 -10.29 4.71 5.29
CA GLU A 69 -10.95 3.62 6.02
C GLU A 69 -10.53 2.24 5.49
N GLN A 70 -10.13 2.18 4.22
CA GLN A 70 -9.58 0.95 3.62
C GLN A 70 -8.16 0.66 4.11
N ILE A 71 -7.44 1.68 4.61
CA ILE A 71 -6.04 1.55 4.99
C ILE A 71 -5.93 0.92 6.38
N ILE A 72 -5.27 -0.23 6.45
CA ILE A 72 -5.01 -0.95 7.69
C ILE A 72 -3.85 -0.33 8.45
N GLY A 73 -2.81 0.11 7.74
CA GLY A 73 -1.69 0.81 8.35
C GLY A 73 -0.49 0.98 7.42
N LYS A 74 0.53 1.66 7.94
CA LYS A 74 1.80 1.94 7.25
C LYS A 74 2.81 0.83 7.51
N VAL A 75 3.47 0.36 6.46
CA VAL A 75 4.58 -0.60 6.58
C VAL A 75 5.80 0.15 7.11
N LEU A 76 6.34 -0.29 8.25
CA LEU A 76 7.55 0.27 8.86
C LEU A 76 8.81 -0.49 8.45
N ILE A 77 8.74 -1.81 8.56
CA ILE A 77 9.88 -2.70 8.35
C ILE A 77 9.42 -3.86 7.48
N LYS A 78 10.26 -4.23 6.53
CA LYS A 78 10.16 -5.47 5.77
C LYS A 78 11.26 -6.41 6.25
N ILE A 79 10.89 -7.63 6.60
CA ILE A 79 11.82 -8.69 6.97
C ILE A 79 11.78 -9.71 5.83
N GLN A 80 12.93 -9.89 5.18
CA GLN A 80 13.10 -10.94 4.18
C GLN A 80 13.33 -12.25 4.91
N LYS A 81 12.63 -13.28 4.46
CA LYS A 81 12.95 -14.65 4.83
C LYS A 81 14.27 -15.07 4.19
#